data_AF-A0A3L9I9J1-F1
#
_entry.id   AF-A0A3L9I9J1-F1
#
_cell.length_a   1.000
_cell.length_b   1.000
_cell.length_c   1.000
_cell.angle_alpha   90.00
_cell.angle_beta   90.00
_cell.angle_gamma   90.00
#
_symmetry.space_group_name_H-M   'P 1'
#
loop_
_entity.id
_entity.type
_entity.pdbx_description
1 polymer ?
#
loop_
_entity_poly.entity_id
_entity_poly.type
_entity_poly.pdbx_seq_one_letter_code
_entity_poly.pdbx_strand_id
1 'polypeptide(L)'
;MLRFLNQCSQGRGAWLLMAFTALALELTALWFQHVMLLKPCVLCIYERCALFGVLGAALIGAIAPKTPLRYVAMVIWLYSAFRGVQLTYEHTMLQLYPSPFATCDFMVRFPEWLPLDK
;
A
#
# COMPACT_ATOMS: atom_id res chain seq x y z
N MET A 1 -27.97 -8.02 -6.15
CA MET A 1 -26.65 -7.36 -6.32
C MET A 1 -25.70 -7.61 -5.14
N LEU A 2 -26.04 -7.25 -3.90
CA LEU A 2 -25.19 -7.44 -2.70
C LEU A 2 -24.77 -8.89 -2.41
N ARG A 3 -25.64 -9.87 -2.73
CA ARG A 3 -25.33 -11.30 -2.58
C ARG A 3 -24.17 -11.78 -3.47
N PHE A 4 -24.06 -11.23 -4.69
CA PHE A 4 -23.00 -11.57 -5.64
C PHE A 4 -21.64 -11.05 -5.17
N LEU A 5 -21.59 -9.81 -4.68
CA LEU A 5 -20.39 -9.22 -4.07
C LEU A 5 -19.91 -10.01 -2.85
N ASN A 6 -20.83 -10.45 -1.98
CA ASN A 6 -20.47 -11.25 -0.81
C ASN A 6 -19.94 -12.64 -1.23
N GLN A 7 -20.49 -13.22 -2.30
CA GLN A 7 -20.02 -14.50 -2.86
C GLN A 7 -18.66 -14.38 -3.54
N CYS A 8 -18.41 -13.29 -4.28
CA CYS A 8 -17.07 -12.95 -4.81
C CYS A 8 -16.05 -12.70 -3.69
N SER A 9 -16.44 -12.02 -2.60
CA SER A 9 -15.58 -11.77 -1.44
C SER A 9 -15.24 -13.03 -0.65
N GLN A 10 -16.10 -14.07 -0.69
CA GLN A 10 -15.78 -15.40 -0.17
C GLN A 10 -14.91 -16.23 -1.12
N GLY A 11 -14.80 -15.84 -2.39
CA GLY A 11 -13.92 -16.47 -3.37
C GLY A 11 -12.47 -16.08 -3.13
N ARG A 12 -11.56 -17.06 -3.13
CA ARG A 12 -10.11 -16.81 -3.13
C ARG A 12 -9.68 -15.91 -4.30
N GLY A 13 -10.42 -15.96 -5.41
CA GLY A 13 -10.14 -15.17 -6.62
C GLY A 13 -10.14 -13.65 -6.37
N ALA A 14 -11.03 -13.13 -5.53
CA ALA A 14 -11.05 -11.69 -5.24
C ALA A 14 -9.81 -11.24 -4.47
N TRP A 15 -9.37 -12.04 -3.49
CA TRP A 15 -8.16 -11.78 -2.71
C TRP A 15 -6.89 -11.90 -3.56
N LEU A 16 -6.82 -12.90 -4.43
CA LEU A 16 -5.72 -13.06 -5.38
C LEU A 16 -5.67 -11.91 -6.41
N LEU A 17 -6.83 -11.42 -6.87
CA LEU A 17 -6.89 -10.28 -7.78
C LEU A 17 -6.44 -8.99 -7.11
N MET A 18 -6.78 -8.78 -5.83
CA MET A 18 -6.22 -7.69 -5.03
C MET A 18 -4.70 -7.81 -4.85
N ALA A 19 -4.19 -9.01 -4.56
CA ALA A 19 -2.75 -9.24 -4.44
C ALA A 19 -2.02 -8.99 -5.76
N PHE A 20 -2.59 -9.43 -6.88
CA PHE A 20 -2.02 -9.26 -8.22
C PHE A 20 -1.96 -7.77 -8.62
N THR A 21 -3.02 -7.02 -8.37
CA THR A 21 -3.04 -5.58 -8.67
C THR A 21 -2.05 -4.80 -7.81
N ALA A 22 -1.93 -5.11 -6.52
CA ALA A 22 -0.91 -4.51 -5.65
C ALA A 22 0.52 -4.84 -6.12
N LEU A 23 0.79 -6.10 -6.50
CA LEU A 23 2.09 -6.51 -7.07
C LEU A 23 2.40 -5.80 -8.39
N ALA A 24 1.42 -5.64 -9.28
CA ALA A 24 1.62 -4.97 -10.56
C ALA A 24 2.00 -3.48 -10.36
N LEU A 25 1.42 -2.81 -9.37
CA LEU A 25 1.77 -1.43 -9.00
C LEU A 25 3.18 -1.33 -8.41
N GLU A 26 3.57 -2.27 -7.55
CA GLU A 26 4.95 -2.32 -7.02
C GLU A 26 5.98 -2.59 -8.12
N LEU A 27 5.70 -3.51 -9.04
CA LEU A 27 6.57 -3.80 -10.19
C LEU A 27 6.73 -2.60 -11.12
N THR A 28 5.65 -1.87 -11.38
CA THR A 28 5.73 -0.62 -12.17
C THR A 28 6.54 0.45 -11.44
N ALA A 29 6.39 0.60 -10.12
CA ALA A 29 7.23 1.50 -9.33
C ALA A 29 8.72 1.11 -9.39
N LEU A 30 9.04 -0.18 -9.27
CA LEU A 30 10.41 -0.71 -9.44
C LEU A 30 10.97 -0.45 -10.83
N TRP A 31 10.14 -0.55 -11.86
CA TRP A 31 10.51 -0.21 -13.23
C TRP A 31 10.89 1.27 -13.37
N PHE A 32 10.10 2.18 -12.82
CA PHE A 32 10.44 3.61 -12.81
C PHE A 32 11.77 3.90 -12.08
N GLN A 33 12.04 3.17 -11.00
CA GLN A 33 13.29 3.33 -10.25
C GLN A 33 14.51 2.80 -11.02
N HIS A 34 14.43 1.59 -11.61
CA HIS A 34 15.59 0.94 -12.24
C HIS A 34 15.81 1.32 -13.70
N VAL A 35 14.73 1.50 -14.47
CA VAL A 35 14.81 1.74 -15.91
C VAL A 35 14.85 3.24 -16.22
N MET A 36 14.01 4.03 -15.56
CA MET A 36 13.94 5.47 -15.79
C MET A 36 14.87 6.27 -14.88
N LEU A 37 15.58 5.63 -13.93
CA LEU A 37 16.55 6.25 -13.02
C LEU A 37 15.97 7.40 -12.17
N LEU A 38 14.66 7.38 -11.89
CA LEU A 38 14.04 8.35 -10.99
C LEU A 38 14.39 8.03 -9.54
N LYS A 39 15.05 8.97 -8.86
CA LYS A 39 15.32 8.86 -7.41
C LYS A 39 14.00 8.96 -6.64
N PRO A 40 13.70 8.02 -5.72
CA PRO A 40 12.47 8.06 -4.93
C PRO A 40 12.51 9.19 -3.89
N CYS A 41 11.35 9.77 -3.61
CA CYS A 41 11.16 10.69 -2.50
C CYS A 41 10.83 9.94 -1.20
N VAL A 42 11.03 10.55 -0.02
CA VAL A 42 10.74 9.90 1.26
C VAL A 42 9.26 9.55 1.42
N LEU A 43 8.35 10.45 1.01
CA LEU A 43 6.91 10.19 0.97
C LEU A 43 6.55 9.02 0.03
N CYS A 44 7.22 8.94 -1.13
CA CYS A 44 7.04 7.88 -2.10
C CYS A 44 7.39 6.50 -1.49
N ILE A 45 8.41 6.44 -0.63
CA ILE A 45 8.78 5.19 0.06
C ILE A 45 7.69 4.81 1.08
N TYR A 46 7.14 5.77 1.81
CA TYR A 46 6.02 5.51 2.73
C TYR A 46 4.76 5.01 2.00
N GLU A 47 4.46 5.55 0.82
CA GLU A 47 3.35 5.07 -0.03
C GLU A 47 3.56 3.61 -0.49
N ARG A 48 4.79 3.26 -0.87
CA ARG A 48 5.13 1.87 -1.21
C ARG A 48 5.00 0.94 -0.01
N CYS A 49 5.45 1.36 1.18
CA CYS A 49 5.21 0.59 2.40
C CYS A 49 3.70 0.36 2.67
N ALA A 50 2.85 1.34 2.38
CA ALA A 50 1.40 1.17 2.48
C ALA A 50 0.86 0.15 1.46
N LEU A 51 1.36 0.15 0.22
CA LEU A 51 1.04 -0.85 -0.81
C LEU A 51 1.51 -2.26 -0.41
N PHE A 52 2.70 -2.40 0.17
CA PHE A 52 3.14 -3.68 0.76
C PHE A 52 2.22 -4.16 1.88
N GLY A 53 1.67 -3.24 2.69
CA GLY A 53 0.65 -3.56 3.69
C GLY A 53 -0.64 -4.11 3.08
N VAL A 54 -1.10 -3.52 1.96
CA VAL A 54 -2.26 -4.02 1.18
C VAL A 54 -1.99 -5.40 0.60
N LEU A 55 -0.78 -5.64 0.09
CA LEU A 55 -0.35 -6.93 -0.44
C LEU A 55 -0.33 -8.00 0.67
N GLY A 56 0.22 -7.67 1.84
CA GLY A 56 0.20 -8.55 3.02
C GLY A 56 -1.22 -8.89 3.48
N ALA A 57 -2.11 -7.90 3.53
CA ALA A 57 -3.53 -8.11 3.82
C ALA A 57 -4.20 -9.04 2.79
N ALA A 58 -3.87 -8.87 1.51
CA ALA A 58 -4.41 -9.69 0.43
C ALA A 58 -3.96 -11.16 0.53
N LEU A 59 -2.69 -11.40 0.86
CA LEU A 59 -2.16 -12.74 1.11
C LEU A 59 -2.81 -13.40 2.32
N ILE A 60 -2.94 -12.69 3.45
CA ILE A 60 -3.61 -13.20 4.65
C ILE A 60 -5.07 -13.59 4.36
N GLY A 61 -5.79 -12.75 3.61
CA GLY A 61 -7.17 -13.04 3.22
C GLY A 61 -7.31 -14.18 2.20
N ALA A 62 -6.29 -14.45 1.38
CA ALA A 62 -6.29 -15.55 0.41
C ALA A 62 -6.13 -16.94 1.07
N ILE A 63 -5.41 -17.03 2.20
CA ILE A 63 -5.15 -18.30 2.91
C ILE A 63 -6.45 -18.99 3.33
N ALA A 64 -7.37 -18.26 3.99
CA ALA A 64 -8.60 -18.83 4.52
C ALA A 64 -9.80 -17.84 4.50
N PRO A 65 -10.40 -17.56 3.32
CA PRO A 65 -11.47 -16.54 3.19
C PRO A 65 -12.80 -16.91 3.88
N LYS A 66 -12.97 -18.19 4.26
CA LYS A 66 -14.16 -18.70 4.98
C LYS A 66 -14.07 -18.59 6.51
N THR A 67 -12.89 -18.23 7.04
CA THR A 67 -12.64 -18.15 8.48
C THR A 67 -12.70 -16.69 8.97
N PRO A 68 -12.85 -16.43 10.28
CA PRO A 68 -12.83 -15.06 10.82
C PRO A 68 -11.51 -14.31 10.58
N LEU A 69 -10.44 -14.97 10.11
CA LEU A 69 -9.21 -14.33 9.62
C LEU A 69 -9.47 -13.30 8.52
N ARG A 70 -10.61 -13.41 7.79
CA ARG A 70 -11.03 -12.39 6.83
C ARG A 70 -11.19 -11.01 7.48
N TYR A 71 -11.69 -10.94 8.71
CA TYR A 71 -11.85 -9.67 9.41
C TYR A 71 -10.50 -9.02 9.73
N VAL A 72 -9.52 -9.82 10.14
CA VAL A 72 -8.14 -9.35 10.36
C VAL A 72 -7.57 -8.80 9.06
N ALA A 73 -7.70 -9.54 7.95
CA ALA A 73 -7.25 -9.07 6.63
C ALA A 73 -7.97 -7.78 6.20
N MET A 74 -9.28 -7.66 6.44
CA MET A 74 -10.03 -6.44 6.14
C MET A 74 -9.57 -5.25 6.99
N VAL A 75 -9.28 -5.44 8.28
CA VAL A 75 -8.77 -4.36 9.15
C VAL A 75 -7.40 -3.89 8.69
N ILE A 76 -6.49 -4.81 8.38
CA ILE A 76 -5.16 -4.45 7.87
C ILE A 76 -5.29 -3.71 6.54
N TRP A 77 -6.10 -4.22 5.62
CA TRP A 77 -6.35 -3.59 4.33
C TRP A 77 -6.90 -2.16 4.48
N LEU A 78 -7.90 -1.97 5.34
CA LEU A 78 -8.55 -0.68 5.56
C LEU A 78 -7.59 0.32 6.24
N TYR A 79 -6.78 -0.15 7.19
CA TYR A 79 -5.73 0.65 7.81
C TYR A 79 -4.68 1.10 6.80
N SER A 80 -4.14 0.19 5.99
CA SER A 80 -3.16 0.51 4.95
C SER A 80 -3.73 1.45 3.90
N ALA A 81 -4.98 1.26 3.47
CA ALA A 81 -5.65 2.14 2.53
C ALA A 81 -5.84 3.55 3.10
N PHE A 82 -6.29 3.66 4.35
CA PHE A 82 -6.46 4.94 5.02
C PHE A 82 -5.13 5.71 5.13
N ARG A 83 -4.06 5.02 5.54
CA ARG A 83 -2.71 5.61 5.59
C ARG A 83 -2.19 6.01 4.20
N GLY A 84 -2.46 5.20 3.17
CA GLY A 84 -2.13 5.55 1.78
C GLY A 84 -2.83 6.82 1.29
N VAL A 85 -4.13 6.97 1.59
CA VAL A 85 -4.88 8.20 1.26
C VAL A 85 -4.33 9.42 1.99
N GLN A 86 -3.97 9.28 3.27
CA GLN A 86 -3.38 10.38 4.03
C GLN A 86 -2.03 10.83 3.42
N LEU A 87 -1.14 9.88 3.11
CA LEU A 87 0.18 10.16 2.53
C LEU A 87 0.08 10.80 1.15
N THR A 88 -0.77 10.25 0.27
CA THR A 88 -0.98 10.80 -1.07
C THR A 88 -1.62 12.19 -1.03
N TYR A 89 -2.50 12.46 -0.06
CA TYR A 89 -3.03 13.80 0.16
C TYR A 89 -1.94 14.79 0.57
N GLU A 90 -1.08 14.42 1.52
CA GLU A 90 0.07 15.25 1.91
C GLU A 90 1.01 15.48 0.72
N HIS A 91 1.30 14.44 -0.07
CA HIS A 91 2.16 14.52 -1.24
C HIS A 91 1.59 15.44 -2.34
N THR A 92 0.29 15.33 -2.63
CA THR A 92 -0.38 16.20 -3.61
C THR A 92 -0.45 17.65 -3.14
N MET A 93 -0.70 17.89 -1.85
CA MET A 93 -0.71 19.24 -1.30
C MET A 93 0.67 19.89 -1.38
N LEU A 94 1.74 19.14 -1.13
CA LEU A 94 3.11 19.63 -1.30
C LEU A 94 3.45 19.96 -2.76
N GLN A 95 2.92 19.20 -3.71
CA GLN A 95 3.11 19.44 -5.15
C GLN A 95 2.35 20.67 -5.64
N LEU A 96 1.10 20.88 -5.19
CA LEU A 96 0.26 22.00 -5.65
C LEU A 96 0.54 23.30 -4.88
N TYR A 97 0.87 23.20 -3.59
CA TYR A 97 1.09 24.33 -2.69
C TYR A 97 2.46 24.21 -2.00
N PRO A 98 3.56 24.46 -2.74
CA PRO A 98 4.89 24.39 -2.17
C PRO A 98 5.03 25.47 -1.09
N SER A 99 5.23 25.04 0.16
CA SER A 99 5.52 25.94 1.27
C SER A 99 6.93 25.70 1.78
N PRO A 100 7.72 26.75 2.08
CA PRO A 100 9.12 26.61 2.51
C PRO A 100 9.26 25.97 3.90
N PHE A 101 8.17 25.78 4.64
CA PHE A 101 8.15 25.15 5.97
C PHE A 101 7.74 23.67 5.93
N ALA A 102 7.15 23.20 4.84
CA ALA A 102 6.78 21.80 4.65
C ALA A 102 7.68 21.20 3.56
N THR A 103 8.90 20.85 3.94
CA THR A 103 9.85 20.16 3.07
C THR A 103 9.80 18.66 3.33
N CYS A 104 9.91 17.85 2.27
CA CYS A 104 10.18 16.42 2.43
C CYS A 104 11.51 16.21 3.15
N ASP A 105 11.53 15.33 4.15
CA ASP A 105 12.76 14.89 4.79
C ASP A 105 13.73 14.28 3.77
N PHE A 106 15.04 14.40 4.03
CA PHE A 106 16.10 13.84 3.17
C PHE A 106 16.30 12.33 3.39
N MET A 107 15.89 11.79 4.54
CA MET A 107 16.02 10.38 4.88
C MET A 107 14.72 9.84 5.45
N VAL A 108 14.42 8.59 5.11
CA VAL A 108 13.28 7.87 5.67
C VAL A 108 13.57 7.56 7.12
N ARG A 109 12.67 7.94 8.03
CA ARG A 109 12.76 7.58 9.44
C ARG A 109 11.87 6.36 9.67
N PHE A 110 12.46 5.18 9.64
CA PHE A 110 11.80 3.96 10.10
C PHE A 110 12.00 3.81 11.62
N PRO A 111 11.03 3.22 12.34
CA PRO A 111 11.22 2.90 13.74
C PRO A 111 12.32 1.84 13.90
N GLU A 112 13.10 1.90 14.99
CA GLU A 112 14.32 1.07 15.18
C GLU A 112 14.09 -0.45 15.10
N TRP A 113 12.86 -0.92 15.34
CA TRP A 113 12.51 -2.34 15.29
C TRP A 113 12.26 -2.87 13.86
N LEU A 114 12.21 -2.01 12.85
CA LEU A 114 11.97 -2.39 11.46
C LEU A 114 12.88 -1.62 10.49
N PRO A 115 14.19 -1.93 10.44
CA PRO A 115 15.14 -1.27 9.54
C PRO A 115 14.95 -1.79 8.10
N LEU A 116 14.01 -1.21 7.36
CA LEU A 116 13.83 -1.45 5.92
C LEU A 116 14.89 -0.72 5.05
N ASP A 117 15.68 0.14 5.67
CA ASP A 117 16.67 1.05 5.07
C ASP A 117 18.10 0.49 5.03
N LYS A 118 18.35 -0.72 5.57
CA LYS A 118 19.65 -1.42 5.56
C LYS A 118 19.59 -2.65 4.67
#